data_AF-A0A0K8QFD2-F1
#
_entry.id   AF-A0A0K8QFD2-F1
#
_cell.length_a   1.000
_cell.length_b   1.000
_cell.length_c   1.000
_cell.angle_alpha   90.00
_cell.angle_beta   90.00
_cell.angle_gamma   90.00
#
_symmetry.space_group_name_H-M   'P 1'
#
loop_
_entity.id
_entity.type
_entity.pdbx_description
1 polymer ?
#
loop_
_entity_poly.entity_id
_entity_poly.type
_entity_poly.pdbx_seq_one_letter_code
_entity_poly.pdbx_strand_id
1 'polypeptide(L)' 'MIGDPSARWLAADASVWIECPVEGSAAFDSYASAMSLVSVLANGVLAAKGRSGRDRVREITGLFDSLEEIERR' A
#
# COMPACT_ATOMS: atom_id res chain seq x y z
N MET A 1 7.20 -1.02 -9.18
CA MET A 1 5.85 -1.39 -9.59
C MET A 1 5.50 -2.75 -8.99
N ILE A 2 4.25 -2.94 -8.59
CA ILE A 2 3.73 -4.19 -8.01
C ILE A 2 2.65 -4.67 -8.96
N GLY A 3 2.64 -5.96 -9.31
CA GLY A 3 1.59 -6.53 -10.13
C GLY A 3 1.69 -8.05 -10.20
N ASP A 4 0.68 -8.67 -10.79
CA ASP A 4 0.60 -10.11 -10.91
C ASP A 4 1.20 -10.61 -12.25
N PRO A 5 1.31 -11.94 -12.47
CA PRO A 5 1.88 -12.48 -13.70
C PRO A 5 1.24 -11.97 -15.00
N SER A 6 -0.04 -11.60 -15.01
CA SER A 6 -0.72 -11.03 -16.19
C SER A 6 -0.16 -9.66 -16.60
N ALA A 7 0.42 -8.92 -15.65
CA ALA A 7 1.02 -7.61 -15.84
C ALA A 7 2.54 -7.67 -16.09
N ARG A 8 3.13 -8.87 -16.23
CA ARG A 8 4.58 -9.06 -16.38
C ARG A 8 5.19 -8.31 -17.57
N TRP A 9 4.41 -8.06 -18.61
CA TRP A 9 4.84 -7.28 -19.77
C TRP A 9 5.22 -5.83 -19.42
N LEU A 10 4.64 -5.26 -18.36
CA LEU A 10 4.98 -3.92 -17.86
C LEU A 10 6.31 -3.90 -17.07
N ALA A 11 6.86 -5.06 -16.69
CA ALA A 11 8.07 -5.13 -15.88
C ALA A 11 9.30 -4.55 -16.57
N ALA A 12 9.32 -4.52 -17.91
CA ALA A 12 10.40 -3.93 -18.69
C ALA A 12 10.58 -2.42 -18.44
N ASP A 13 9.49 -1.73 -18.10
CA ASP A 13 9.48 -0.27 -17.87
C ASP A 13 9.69 0.10 -16.39
N ALA A 14 9.77 -0.89 -15.49
CA ALA A 14 9.85 -0.66 -14.05
C ALA A 14 11.31 -0.73 -13.55
N SER A 15 11.77 0.30 -12.82
CA SER A 15 13.07 0.24 -12.13
C SER A 15 13.15 -0.87 -11.08
N VAL A 16 11.99 -1.25 -10.51
CA VAL A 16 11.83 -2.36 -9.57
C VAL A 16 10.48 -3.03 -9.86
N TRP A 17 10.46 -4.34 -10.10
CA TRP A 17 9.25 -5.15 -10.25
C TRP A 17 9.13 -6.11 -9.07
N ILE A 18 7.98 -6.10 -8.40
CA ILE A 18 7.65 -7.06 -7.36
C ILE A 18 6.39 -7.79 -7.79
N GLU A 19 6.52 -9.08 -8.08
CA GLU A 19 5.42 -9.90 -8.55
C GLU A 19 4.59 -10.39 -7.35
N CYS A 20 3.28 -10.16 -7.40
CA CYS A 20 2.31 -10.60 -6.41
C CYS A 20 1.22 -11.42 -7.11
N PRO A 21 1.33 -12.75 -7.17
CA PRO A 21 0.30 -13.59 -7.78
C PRO A 21 -1.05 -13.38 -7.10
N VAL A 22 -2.07 -13.10 -7.93
CA VAL A 22 -3.44 -12.90 -7.47
C VAL A 22 -4.31 -14.14 -7.72
N GLU A 23 -3.92 -15.03 -8.61
CA GLU A 23 -4.64 -16.28 -8.86
C GLU A 23 -4.11 -17.41 -7.95
N GLY A 24 -4.91 -17.80 -6.96
CA GLY A 24 -4.69 -18.98 -6.12
C GLY A 24 -6.03 -19.45 -5.56
N SER A 25 -6.22 -20.75 -5.32
CA SER A 25 -7.49 -21.32 -4.83
C SER A 25 -7.59 -21.34 -3.30
N ALA A 26 -6.90 -20.44 -2.61
CA ALA A 26 -6.73 -20.45 -1.16
C ALA A 26 -7.27 -19.14 -0.60
N ALA A 27 -8.05 -19.19 0.50
CA ALA A 27 -8.92 -18.14 1.06
C ALA A 27 -8.33 -16.71 1.31
N PHE A 28 -7.07 -16.45 0.98
CA PHE A 28 -6.41 -15.13 0.95
C PHE A 28 -5.91 -14.81 -0.47
N ASP A 29 -6.72 -15.21 -1.43
CA ASP A 29 -6.50 -15.13 -2.85
C ASP A 29 -6.77 -13.71 -3.36
N SER A 30 -5.90 -13.30 -4.27
CA SER A 30 -6.00 -12.11 -5.10
C SER A 30 -5.55 -10.75 -4.57
N TYR A 31 -5.63 -10.40 -3.29
CA TYR A 31 -5.13 -9.07 -2.86
C TYR A 31 -4.39 -9.02 -1.53
N ALA A 32 -4.48 -10.06 -0.71
CA ALA A 32 -3.82 -10.08 0.59
C ALA A 32 -2.30 -9.92 0.48
N SER A 33 -1.68 -10.58 -0.51
CA SER A 33 -0.23 -10.48 -0.77
C SER A 33 0.18 -9.04 -1.15
N ALA A 34 -0.52 -8.44 -2.11
CA ALA A 34 -0.24 -7.07 -2.54
C ALA A 34 -0.47 -6.05 -1.42
N MET A 35 -1.57 -6.17 -0.68
CA MET A 35 -1.88 -5.25 0.43
C MET A 35 -0.92 -5.42 1.61
N SER A 36 -0.49 -6.64 1.91
CA SER A 36 0.53 -6.90 2.94
C SER A 36 1.87 -6.29 2.54
N LEU A 37 2.29 -6.44 1.28
CA LEU A 37 3.48 -5.80 0.76
C LEU A 37 3.39 -4.27 0.85
N VAL A 38 2.27 -3.68 0.43
CA VAL A 38 2.02 -2.24 0.55
C VAL A 38 2.12 -1.79 2.01
N SER A 39 1.53 -2.52 2.94
CA SER A 39 1.59 -2.22 4.38
C SER A 39 3.02 -2.22 4.90
N VAL A 40 3.82 -3.24 4.57
CA VAL A 40 5.24 -3.32 4.97
C VAL A 40 6.05 -2.16 4.40
N LEU A 41 5.88 -1.85 3.10
CA LEU A 41 6.57 -0.73 2.45
C LEU A 41 6.19 0.61 3.08
N ALA A 42 4.89 0.84 3.33
CA ALA A 42 4.41 2.06 3.97
C ALA A 42 4.99 2.23 5.38
N ASN A 43 5.03 1.15 6.18
CA ASN A 43 5.65 1.17 7.50
C ASN A 43 7.15 1.47 7.42
N GLY A 44 7.87 0.86 6.48
CA GLY A 44 9.28 1.16 6.24
C GLY A 44 9.53 2.61 5.85
N VAL A 45 8.71 3.17 4.95
CA VAL A 45 8.77 4.58 4.57
C VAL A 45 8.48 5.50 5.76
N LEU A 46 7.44 5.21 6.55
CA LEU A 46 7.11 5.99 7.74
C LEU A 46 8.26 5.98 8.76
N ALA A 47 8.87 4.81 8.99
CA ALA A 47 10.03 4.68 9.86
C ALA A 47 11.21 5.50 9.33
N ALA A 48 11.51 5.42 8.03
CA ALA A 48 12.60 6.16 7.39
C ALA A 48 12.38 7.69 7.40
N LYS A 49 11.14 8.16 7.26
CA LYS A 49 10.79 9.60 7.32
C LYS A 49 10.70 10.13 8.75
N GLY A 50 10.58 9.25 9.75
CA GLY A 50 10.59 9.60 11.16
C GLY A 50 9.49 10.61 11.52
N ARG A 51 9.89 11.73 12.12
CA ARG A 51 8.93 12.73 12.62
C ARG A 51 8.10 13.37 11.51
N SER A 52 8.75 13.74 10.40
CA SER A 52 8.08 14.37 9.25
C SER A 52 6.96 13.50 8.67
N GLY A 53 7.21 12.18 8.57
CA GLY A 53 6.20 11.23 8.10
C GLY A 53 5.01 11.14 9.05
N ARG A 54 5.26 11.11 10.37
CA ARG A 54 4.19 11.08 11.38
C ARG A 54 3.35 12.35 11.38
N ASP A 55 3.96 13.51 11.19
CA ASP A 55 3.23 14.78 11.13
C ASP A 55 2.36 14.85 9.88
N ARG A 56 2.84 14.35 8.73
CA ARG A 56 2.04 14.25 7.50
C ARG A 56 0.83 13.33 7.67
N VAL A 57 0.99 12.18 8.33
CA VAL A 57 -0.14 11.28 8.62
C VAL A 57 -1.20 11.99 9.47
N ARG A 58 -0.79 12.70 10.52
CA ARG A 58 -1.72 13.45 11.38
C ARG A 58 -2.48 14.54 10.65
N GLU A 59 -1.80 15.28 9.77
CA GLU A 59 -2.43 16.32 8.95
C GLU A 59 -3.50 15.72 8.05
N ILE A 60 -3.20 14.60 7.38
CA ILE A 60 -4.15 13.89 6.54
C ILE A 60 -5.34 13.40 7.36
N THR A 61 -5.12 12.76 8.52
CA THR A 61 -6.20 12.32 9.41
C THR A 61 -7.07 13.49 9.86
N GLY A 62 -6.47 14.61 10.25
CA GLY A 62 -7.23 15.81 10.64
C GLY A 62 -8.05 16.41 9.50
N LEU A 63 -7.57 16.30 8.25
CA LEU A 63 -8.35 16.70 7.07
C LEU A 63 -9.56 15.78 6.86
N PHE A 64 -9.38 14.46 6.93
CA PHE A 64 -10.50 13.51 6.83
C PHE A 64 -11.52 13.72 7.95
N ASP A 65 -11.08 13.96 9.19
CA ASP A 65 -11.97 14.31 10.30
C ASP A 65 -12.75 15.61 10.02
N SER A 66 -12.10 16.61 9.42
CA SER A 66 -12.74 17.90 9.08
C SER A 66 -13.79 17.80 7.96
N LEU A 67 -13.70 16.76 7.14
CA LEU A 67 -14.64 16.47 6.06
C LEU A 67 -15.86 15.67 6.54
N GLU A 68 -15.98 15.40 7.85
CA GLU A 68 -17.03 14.57 8.47
C GLU A 68 -17.14 13.13 7.90
N GLU A 69 -16.15 12.68 7.10
CA GLU A 69 -16.14 11.33 6.51
C GLU A 69 -15.80 10.21 7.51
N ILE A 70 -15.40 10.56 8.73
CA ILE A 70 -15.09 9.58 9.77
C ILE A 70 -16.17 9.63 10.85
N GLU A 71 -17.02 8.60 10.87
CA GLU A 71 -18.01 8.37 11.94
C GLU A 71 -17.32 8.49 13.30
N ARG A 72 -17.75 9.49 14.05
CA ARG A 72 -17.35 9.75 15.44
C ARG A 72 -17.95 8.63 16.31
N ARG A 73 -17.16 7.59 16.61
CA ARG A 73 -17.52 6.62 17.66
C ARG A 73 -17.31 7.21 19.04
#